data_AF-A0A2P6NZU9-F1
#
_entry.id   AF-A0A2P6NZU9-F1
#
_cell.length_a   1.000
_cell.length_b   1.000
_cell.length_c   1.000
_cell.angle_alpha   90.00
_cell.angle_beta   90.00
_cell.angle_gamma   90.00
#
_symmetry.space_group_name_H-M   'P 1'
#
loop_
_entity.id
_entity.type
_entity.pdbx_description
1 polymer ?
#
loop_
_entity_poly.entity_id
_entity_poly.type
_entity_poly.pdbx_seq_one_letter_code
_entity_poly.pdbx_strand_id
1 'polypeptide(L)'
;MSFSMLWALAENSVGVHSINRISILILTSSQMASTDLLPFMNPNTKVVSLPRMVGMDEPEVSHITYTDYRRSPQEEPIIVRIPSIVIKNVVNTQTFEMKESMLPLQRRAKAKSKCFNHNCLLCTFGVAHFLNRLDGDINWRKPGRREIAIAIMSLLEVTQRLEWYSLKTDIYPALEAHLHLFQMNLSERSPQRQIHDSMAHNKKYFISGKETVQRNGLWRLSKEYRTFLEKL
;
A
#
# COMPACT_ATOMS: atom_id res chain seq x y z
N MET A 1 42.46 -6.47 39.65
CA MET A 1 43.39 -7.54 39.24
C MET A 1 42.85 -8.06 37.91
N SER A 2 43.12 -7.48 36.74
CA SER A 2 44.30 -6.73 36.20
C SER A 2 45.39 -7.64 35.62
N PHE A 3 46.01 -7.17 34.51
CA PHE A 3 46.83 -7.90 33.52
C PHE A 3 46.00 -8.79 32.58
N SER A 4 46.01 -8.67 31.23
CA SER A 4 46.82 -7.97 30.21
C SER A 4 48.06 -8.70 29.65
N MET A 5 47.92 -9.24 28.43
CA MET A 5 48.92 -9.36 27.34
C MET A 5 48.11 -9.57 26.03
N LEU A 6 48.27 -8.93 24.87
CA LEU A 6 49.31 -8.17 24.11
C LEU A 6 50.27 -8.97 23.20
N TRP A 7 49.85 -9.10 21.94
CA TRP A 7 50.61 -9.23 20.67
C TRP A 7 49.65 -8.81 19.53
N ALA A 8 49.89 -7.93 18.53
CA ALA A 8 51.08 -7.22 18.01
C ALA A 8 52.18 -8.16 17.43
N LEU A 9 52.68 -8.06 16.18
CA LEU A 9 52.44 -7.21 14.98
C LEU A 9 52.53 -8.14 13.70
N ALA A 10 52.64 -7.77 12.41
CA ALA A 10 52.90 -6.52 11.65
C ALA A 10 52.21 -6.60 10.25
N GLU A 11 51.67 -5.52 9.65
CA GLU A 11 52.30 -4.56 8.69
C GLU A 11 52.50 -5.01 7.21
N ASN A 12 51.71 -4.42 6.30
CA ASN A 12 52.10 -3.61 5.12
C ASN A 12 50.80 -3.08 4.46
N SER A 13 50.54 -1.77 4.27
CA SER A 13 51.21 -0.74 3.42
C SER A 13 50.90 -0.94 1.90
N VAL A 14 50.53 0.04 1.07
CA VAL A 14 50.27 1.51 1.18
C VAL A 14 49.05 1.87 0.30
N GLY A 15 48.24 2.90 0.63
CA GLY A 15 46.97 3.16 -0.11
C GLY A 15 46.34 4.57 -0.12
N VAL A 16 47.08 5.63 0.20
CA VAL A 16 46.86 7.06 -0.15
C VAL A 16 45.41 7.61 -0.27
N HIS A 17 44.98 8.32 0.79
CA HIS A 17 44.07 9.49 0.83
C HIS A 17 42.88 9.66 -0.16
N SER A 18 41.67 9.65 0.41
CA SER A 18 40.67 10.69 0.13
C SER A 18 39.85 11.00 1.40
N ILE A 19 40.16 12.10 2.08
CA ILE A 19 39.50 12.51 3.33
C ILE A 19 38.41 13.54 2.98
N ASN A 20 37.18 13.09 2.77
CA ASN A 20 36.02 13.98 2.72
C ASN A 20 35.38 14.11 4.11
N ARG A 21 35.11 15.37 4.49
CA ARG A 21 34.86 15.79 5.88
C ARG A 21 33.69 15.08 6.53
N ILE A 22 33.96 14.49 7.70
CA ILE A 22 32.94 14.10 8.68
C ILE A 22 32.39 15.38 9.32
N SER A 23 31.12 15.70 9.06
CA SER A 23 30.39 16.80 9.73
C SER A 23 29.50 16.23 10.84
N ILE A 24 30.07 16.01 12.03
CA ILE A 24 29.27 15.67 13.23
C ILE A 24 28.61 16.94 13.75
N LEU A 25 27.31 17.09 13.47
CA LEU A 25 26.48 18.15 14.06
C LEU A 25 25.97 17.70 15.43
N ILE A 26 26.73 18.00 16.48
CA ILE A 26 26.23 17.94 17.85
C ILE A 26 25.31 19.15 18.06
N LEU A 27 24.00 18.93 18.16
CA LEU A 27 23.07 19.91 18.69
C LEU A 27 22.72 19.53 20.13
N THR A 28 23.25 20.31 21.06
CA THR A 28 23.05 20.13 22.51
C THR A 28 21.62 20.49 22.91
N SER A 29 21.12 19.79 23.94
CA SER A 29 19.88 20.13 24.62
C SER A 29 19.88 21.57 25.15
N SER A 30 18.80 22.31 24.91
CA SER A 30 18.38 23.42 25.77
C SER A 30 17.14 23.00 26.57
N GLN A 31 17.02 23.45 27.81
CA GLN A 31 15.92 23.15 28.72
C GLN A 31 15.01 24.39 28.92
N MET A 32 13.93 24.19 29.68
CA MET A 32 13.18 25.23 30.41
C MET A 32 12.54 26.35 29.57
N ALA A 33 11.27 26.13 29.24
CA ALA A 33 10.26 27.20 29.23
C ALA A 33 8.98 26.63 29.88
N SER A 34 8.73 26.99 31.13
CA SER A 34 7.60 26.50 31.92
C SER A 34 6.67 27.65 32.31
N THR A 35 5.43 27.64 31.81
CA THR A 35 4.35 28.50 32.31
C THR A 35 2.97 27.88 32.08
N ASP A 36 2.08 28.20 33.00
CA ASP A 36 0.64 28.35 32.85
C ASP A 36 -0.20 27.11 32.47
N LEU A 37 -0.46 26.35 33.54
CA LEU A 37 -1.65 25.54 33.76
C LEU A 37 -2.94 26.23 33.28
N LEU A 38 -3.75 25.53 32.47
CA LEU A 38 -5.19 25.78 32.37
C LEU A 38 -5.96 24.50 32.77
N PRO A 39 -6.75 24.52 33.86
CA PRO A 39 -7.66 23.42 34.19
C PRO A 39 -8.98 23.51 33.39
N PHE A 40 -9.85 22.50 33.58
CA PHE A 40 -11.14 22.28 32.90
C PHE A 40 -10.98 21.86 31.42
N MET A 41 -11.63 20.79 30.93
CA MET A 41 -12.98 20.32 31.26
C MET A 41 -13.12 18.83 31.67
N ASN A 42 -14.34 18.49 32.10
CA ASN A 42 -14.75 17.23 32.70
C ASN A 42 -15.31 16.26 31.63
N PRO A 43 -14.94 14.96 31.62
CA PRO A 43 -15.36 14.00 30.59
C PRO A 43 -16.85 13.57 30.62
N ASN A 44 -17.70 14.17 31.47
CA ASN A 44 -19.10 13.74 31.66
C ASN A 44 -20.12 14.90 31.70
N THR A 45 -20.18 15.72 30.64
CA THR A 45 -21.27 16.72 30.47
C THR A 45 -21.92 16.70 29.09
N LYS A 46 -23.15 16.16 29.09
CA LYS A 46 -24.36 16.58 28.35
C LYS A 46 -24.24 17.17 26.93
N VAL A 47 -25.05 16.60 26.04
CA VAL A 47 -25.42 17.10 24.69
C VAL A 47 -25.46 18.63 24.63
N VAL A 48 -24.65 19.23 23.74
CA VAL A 48 -24.73 20.64 23.39
C VAL A 48 -25.91 20.85 22.44
N SER A 49 -27.08 21.16 23.00
CA SER A 49 -28.21 21.67 22.23
C SER A 49 -27.92 23.09 21.75
N LEU A 50 -27.83 23.29 20.44
CA LEU A 50 -27.72 24.62 19.84
C LEU A 50 -28.95 25.48 20.18
N PRO A 51 -28.81 26.81 20.33
CA PRO A 51 -29.94 27.69 20.58
C PRO A 51 -30.94 27.65 19.41
N ARG A 52 -32.23 27.49 19.72
CA ARG A 52 -33.34 27.49 18.75
C ARG A 52 -33.40 28.86 18.07
N MET A 53 -33.12 28.94 16.77
CA MET A 53 -33.29 30.19 16.03
C MET A 53 -34.77 30.58 16.02
N VAL A 54 -35.05 31.84 16.36
CA VAL A 54 -36.40 32.42 16.28
C VAL A 54 -36.65 32.85 14.82
N GLY A 55 -37.82 32.50 14.26
CA GLY A 55 -38.21 32.90 12.91
C GLY A 55 -38.03 31.83 11.82
N MET A 56 -38.12 30.54 12.16
CA MET A 56 -38.46 29.50 11.18
C MET A 56 -39.76 28.81 11.62
N ASP A 57 -40.76 28.85 10.75
CA ASP A 57 -42.04 28.17 10.96
C ASP A 57 -41.86 26.65 10.99
N GLU A 58 -42.72 25.95 11.73
CA GLU A 58 -42.59 24.50 11.91
C GLU A 58 -42.99 23.76 10.62
N PRO A 59 -42.08 22.97 10.00
CA PRO A 59 -42.46 22.12 8.88
C PRO A 59 -43.38 21.01 9.38
N GLU A 60 -44.56 20.88 8.77
CA GLU A 60 -45.56 19.88 9.17
C GLU A 60 -44.95 18.47 9.20
N VAL A 61 -45.07 17.80 10.35
CA VAL A 61 -44.55 16.44 10.56
C VAL A 61 -45.47 15.45 9.86
N SER A 62 -45.29 15.34 8.55
CA SER A 62 -45.94 14.32 7.73
C SER A 62 -45.60 12.92 8.26
N HIS A 63 -46.63 12.19 8.70
CA HIS A 63 -46.47 10.87 9.30
C HIS A 63 -45.98 9.86 8.25
N ILE A 64 -44.69 9.54 8.28
CA ILE A 64 -44.12 8.42 7.50
C ILE A 64 -44.63 7.11 8.10
N THR A 65 -45.72 6.58 7.52
CA THR A 65 -46.22 5.25 7.81
C THR A 65 -45.23 4.20 7.28
N TYR A 66 -44.55 3.52 8.20
CA TYR A 66 -43.76 2.34 7.86
C TYR A 66 -44.68 1.25 7.32
N THR A 67 -44.54 0.92 6.04
CA THR A 67 -45.22 -0.23 5.44
C THR A 67 -44.48 -1.51 5.82
N ASP A 68 -45.12 -2.31 6.68
CA ASP A 68 -44.59 -3.59 7.13
C ASP A 68 -44.47 -4.56 5.95
N TYR A 69 -43.24 -4.79 5.46
CA TYR A 69 -42.95 -5.76 4.41
C TYR A 69 -43.01 -7.19 4.97
N ARG A 70 -44.25 -7.63 5.22
CA ARG A 70 -44.64 -8.95 5.68
C ARG A 70 -44.14 -10.02 4.70
N ARG A 71 -43.01 -10.65 5.01
CA ARG A 71 -42.44 -11.76 4.22
C ARG A 71 -43.47 -12.88 4.08
N SER A 72 -43.90 -13.15 2.85
CA SER A 72 -44.59 -14.39 2.51
C SER A 72 -43.56 -15.54 2.49
N PRO A 73 -43.86 -16.72 3.06
CA PRO A 73 -43.01 -17.90 2.96
C PRO A 73 -43.30 -18.69 1.66
N GLN A 74 -42.37 -19.62 1.35
CA GLN A 74 -42.50 -20.71 0.38
C GLN A 74 -42.72 -20.32 -1.10
N GLU A 75 -41.61 -20.20 -1.82
CA GLU A 75 -41.52 -20.69 -3.21
C GLU A 75 -40.73 -22.01 -3.20
N GLU A 76 -41.19 -23.03 -3.92
CA GLU A 76 -40.55 -24.35 -3.96
C GLU A 76 -39.37 -24.40 -4.96
N PRO A 77 -38.31 -25.18 -4.70
CA PRO A 77 -37.17 -25.28 -5.60
C PRO A 77 -37.55 -26.05 -6.88
N ILE A 78 -37.66 -25.33 -8.00
CA ILE A 78 -37.90 -25.93 -9.32
C ILE A 78 -36.69 -26.78 -9.73
N ILE A 79 -36.81 -28.11 -9.62
CA ILE A 79 -35.76 -29.07 -10.01
C ILE A 79 -35.71 -29.18 -11.54
N VAL A 80 -34.98 -28.27 -12.18
CA VAL A 80 -34.69 -28.33 -13.62
C VAL A 80 -33.74 -29.51 -13.89
N ARG A 81 -34.29 -30.62 -14.36
CA ARG A 81 -33.51 -31.77 -14.85
C ARG A 81 -32.82 -31.41 -16.17
N ILE A 82 -31.58 -30.93 -16.08
CA ILE A 82 -30.71 -30.76 -17.25
C ILE A 82 -30.36 -32.15 -17.82
N PRO A 83 -30.62 -32.45 -19.10
CA PRO A 83 -30.25 -33.73 -19.70
C PRO A 83 -28.73 -33.84 -19.83
N SER A 84 -28.17 -35.00 -19.46
CA SER A 84 -26.74 -35.25 -19.45
C SER A 84 -26.11 -35.22 -20.85
N ILE A 85 -25.53 -34.07 -21.23
CA ILE A 85 -24.77 -33.93 -22.48
C ILE A 85 -23.47 -34.73 -22.36
N VAL A 86 -23.39 -35.86 -23.05
CA VAL A 86 -22.18 -36.70 -23.12
C VAL A 86 -21.14 -36.03 -24.01
N ILE A 87 -20.34 -35.15 -23.42
CA ILE A 87 -19.18 -34.55 -24.10
C ILE A 87 -18.14 -35.65 -24.32
N LYS A 88 -18.03 -36.13 -25.56
CA LYS A 88 -16.95 -37.03 -25.97
C LYS A 88 -15.64 -36.25 -26.01
N ASN A 89 -14.82 -36.42 -24.98
CA ASN A 89 -13.48 -35.82 -24.91
C ASN A 89 -12.58 -36.36 -26.02
N VAL A 90 -12.52 -35.65 -27.15
CA VAL A 90 -11.46 -35.84 -28.15
C VAL A 90 -10.17 -35.26 -27.55
N VAL A 91 -9.36 -36.14 -26.97
CA VAL A 91 -8.04 -35.80 -26.42
C VAL A 91 -7.08 -35.51 -27.57
N ASN A 92 -7.17 -34.31 -28.13
CA ASN A 92 -6.30 -33.85 -29.19
C ASN A 92 -5.01 -33.29 -28.56
N THR A 93 -4.02 -34.15 -28.35
CA THR A 93 -2.69 -33.78 -27.83
C THR A 93 -1.88 -32.97 -28.84
N GLN A 94 -2.34 -31.76 -29.14
CA GLN A 94 -1.50 -30.75 -29.75
C GLN A 94 -0.49 -30.28 -28.70
N THR A 95 0.77 -30.67 -28.90
CA THR A 95 1.91 -30.07 -28.21
C THR A 95 1.99 -28.60 -28.60
N PHE A 96 1.36 -27.75 -27.79
CA PHE A 96 1.51 -26.30 -27.88
C PHE A 96 2.96 -25.94 -27.54
N GLU A 97 3.80 -25.86 -28.56
CA GLU A 97 5.02 -25.07 -28.48
C GLU A 97 4.62 -23.65 -28.07
N MET A 98 4.86 -23.31 -26.81
CA MET A 98 4.76 -21.93 -26.35
C MET A 98 5.93 -21.14 -26.96
N LYS A 99 5.78 -20.77 -28.24
CA LYS A 99 6.44 -19.59 -28.77
C LYS A 99 6.08 -18.45 -27.85
N GLU A 100 7.06 -18.04 -27.04
CA GLU A 100 7.02 -16.76 -26.34
C GLU A 100 6.93 -15.68 -27.41
N SER A 101 5.68 -15.33 -27.75
CA SER A 101 5.39 -14.14 -28.52
C SER A 101 5.80 -12.98 -27.64
N MET A 102 7.03 -12.52 -27.84
CA MET A 102 7.50 -11.21 -27.39
C MET A 102 6.56 -10.18 -27.99
N LEU A 103 5.46 -9.92 -27.29
CA LEU A 103 4.49 -8.89 -27.62
C LEU A 103 5.30 -7.61 -27.86
N PRO A 104 5.03 -6.85 -28.95
CA PRO A 104 5.81 -5.67 -29.26
C PRO A 104 5.85 -4.76 -28.03
N LEU A 105 7.03 -4.67 -27.40
CA LEU A 105 7.32 -3.71 -26.35
C LEU A 105 7.22 -2.34 -27.00
N GLN A 106 5.99 -1.81 -27.01
CA GLN A 106 5.66 -0.58 -27.69
C GLN A 106 6.68 0.47 -27.27
N ARG A 107 7.38 1.05 -28.25
CA ARG A 107 8.32 2.16 -28.06
C ARG A 107 7.55 3.45 -27.72
N ARG A 108 6.63 3.37 -26.73
CA ARG A 108 6.10 4.53 -26.01
C ARG A 108 7.31 5.32 -25.55
N ALA A 109 7.36 6.61 -25.86
CA ALA A 109 8.47 7.46 -25.46
C ALA A 109 8.66 7.32 -23.94
N LYS A 110 9.80 6.74 -23.52
CA LYS A 110 10.05 6.43 -22.11
C LYS A 110 10.10 7.75 -21.35
N ALA A 111 9.02 8.09 -20.65
CA ALA A 111 9.02 9.19 -19.69
C ALA A 111 10.19 8.96 -18.73
N LYS A 112 11.17 9.88 -18.74
CA LYS A 112 12.44 9.67 -18.02
C LYS A 112 12.12 9.40 -16.55
N SER A 113 12.61 8.27 -16.05
CA SER A 113 12.39 7.85 -14.67
C SER A 113 12.96 8.90 -13.71
N LYS A 114 12.12 9.42 -12.81
CA LYS A 114 12.56 10.30 -11.70
C LYS A 114 13.29 9.53 -10.59
N CYS A 115 13.37 8.20 -10.69
CA CYS A 115 14.16 7.36 -9.80
C CYS A 115 15.66 7.53 -10.09
N PHE A 116 16.40 8.04 -9.10
CA PHE A 116 17.86 8.23 -9.16
C PHE A 116 18.67 6.98 -8.76
N ASN A 117 18.02 5.93 -8.24
CA ASN A 117 18.71 4.71 -7.84
C ASN A 117 18.86 3.75 -9.04
N HIS A 118 20.08 3.68 -9.59
CA HIS A 118 20.44 2.78 -10.69
C HIS A 118 20.20 1.30 -10.38
N ASN A 119 20.25 0.90 -9.10
CA ASN A 119 20.03 -0.47 -8.63
C ASN A 119 18.60 -0.66 -8.07
N CYS A 120 17.64 0.19 -8.45
CA CYS A 120 16.26 0.03 -8.01
C CYS A 120 15.61 -1.24 -8.60
N LEU A 121 15.34 -2.23 -7.75
CA LEU A 121 14.66 -3.48 -8.10
C LEU A 121 13.39 -3.27 -8.94
N LEU A 122 12.61 -2.22 -8.62
CA LEU A 122 11.37 -1.88 -9.34
C LEU A 122 11.61 -1.31 -10.74
N CYS A 123 12.74 -0.63 -10.98
CA CYS A 123 13.15 -0.20 -12.32
C CYS A 123 13.75 -1.36 -13.13
N THR A 124 14.54 -2.23 -12.48
CA THR A 124 15.32 -3.30 -13.12
C THR A 124 14.45 -4.51 -13.48
N PHE A 125 13.64 -5.00 -12.53
CA PHE A 125 12.82 -6.20 -12.69
C PHE A 125 11.33 -5.89 -12.92
N GLY A 126 10.93 -4.63 -12.77
CA GLY A 126 9.56 -4.17 -12.98
C GLY A 126 8.59 -4.58 -11.86
N VAL A 127 7.33 -4.19 -12.04
CA VAL A 127 6.25 -4.41 -11.06
C VAL A 127 6.07 -5.90 -10.73
N ALA A 128 6.19 -6.79 -11.74
CA ALA A 128 5.93 -8.22 -11.62
C ALA A 128 6.95 -9.03 -10.79
N HIS A 129 8.06 -8.41 -10.37
CA HIS A 129 9.01 -8.99 -9.43
C HIS A 129 8.44 -9.09 -8.00
N PHE A 130 7.69 -8.06 -7.58
CA PHE A 130 7.11 -7.96 -6.24
C PHE A 130 5.74 -8.64 -6.10
N LEU A 131 5.28 -9.37 -7.12
CA LEU A 131 3.94 -9.95 -7.16
C LEU A 131 3.98 -11.46 -6.94
N ASN A 132 3.33 -11.90 -5.86
CA ASN A 132 3.11 -13.32 -5.58
C ASN A 132 2.32 -13.97 -6.72
N ARG A 133 2.99 -14.78 -7.54
CA ARG A 133 2.40 -15.47 -8.71
C ARG A 133 1.48 -16.64 -8.32
N LEU A 134 1.50 -17.06 -7.05
CA LEU A 134 0.60 -18.08 -6.51
C LEU A 134 -0.75 -17.47 -6.04
N ASP A 135 -0.83 -16.15 -5.93
CA ASP A 135 -2.09 -15.48 -5.60
C ASP A 135 -2.94 -15.29 -6.86
N GLY A 136 -3.98 -16.12 -6.99
CA GLY A 136 -4.90 -16.10 -8.13
C GLY A 136 -5.66 -14.77 -8.32
N ASP A 137 -5.74 -13.92 -7.28
CA ASP A 137 -6.34 -12.59 -7.42
C ASP A 137 -5.42 -11.62 -8.18
N ILE A 138 -4.10 -11.85 -8.23
CA ILE A 138 -3.09 -10.87 -8.67
C ILE A 138 -2.76 -10.98 -10.17
N ASN A 139 -3.01 -9.90 -10.92
CA ASN A 139 -2.72 -9.86 -12.37
C ASN A 139 -1.27 -9.43 -12.66
N TRP A 140 -0.31 -10.33 -12.42
CA TRP A 140 1.11 -10.06 -12.70
C TRP A 140 1.44 -9.87 -14.18
N ARG A 141 0.59 -10.36 -15.10
CA ARG A 141 0.78 -10.22 -16.56
C ARG A 141 0.38 -8.84 -17.09
N LYS A 142 -0.60 -8.19 -16.47
CA LYS A 142 -1.04 -6.83 -16.78
C LYS A 142 -1.28 -6.04 -15.48
N PRO A 143 -0.19 -5.58 -14.81
CA PRO A 143 -0.30 -4.89 -13.52
C PRO A 143 -1.18 -3.65 -13.60
N GLY A 144 -2.19 -3.58 -12.72
CA GLY A 144 -3.06 -2.43 -12.53
C GLY A 144 -2.66 -1.58 -11.33
N ARG A 145 -3.58 -0.69 -10.90
CA ARG A 145 -3.39 0.22 -9.76
C ARG A 145 -3.00 -0.54 -8.48
N ARG A 146 -3.65 -1.67 -8.23
CA ARG A 146 -3.43 -2.53 -7.05
C ARG A 146 -2.06 -3.17 -7.07
N GLU A 147 -1.68 -3.75 -8.20
CA GLU A 147 -0.39 -4.42 -8.37
C GLU A 147 0.78 -3.42 -8.24
N ILE A 148 0.63 -2.20 -8.74
CA ILE A 148 1.66 -1.16 -8.55
C ILE A 148 1.66 -0.64 -7.10
N ALA A 149 0.51 -0.53 -6.44
CA ALA A 149 0.46 -0.21 -5.00
C ALA A 149 1.19 -1.27 -4.16
N ILE A 150 0.99 -2.56 -4.46
CA ILE A 150 1.73 -3.67 -3.85
C ILE A 150 3.22 -3.47 -4.10
N ALA A 151 3.66 -3.33 -5.34
CA ALA A 151 5.08 -3.24 -5.68
C ALA A 151 5.80 -2.00 -5.09
N ILE A 152 5.12 -0.85 -4.98
CA ILE A 152 5.66 0.35 -4.30
C ILE A 152 5.83 0.07 -2.79
N MET A 153 4.82 -0.51 -2.14
CA MET A 153 4.91 -0.88 -0.73
C MET A 153 5.97 -1.97 -0.49
N SER A 154 6.13 -2.93 -1.40
CA SER A 154 7.14 -3.98 -1.33
C SER A 154 8.56 -3.45 -1.56
N LEU A 155 8.74 -2.45 -2.43
CA LEU A 155 10.03 -1.76 -2.60
C LEU A 155 10.42 -1.03 -1.32
N LEU A 156 9.49 -0.30 -0.69
CA LEU A 156 9.71 0.34 0.61
C LEU A 156 10.02 -0.70 1.69
N GLU A 157 9.31 -1.82 1.71
CA GLU A 157 9.52 -2.92 2.65
C GLU A 157 10.94 -3.51 2.57
N VAL A 158 11.41 -3.83 1.36
CA VAL A 158 12.75 -4.40 1.15
C VAL A 158 13.85 -3.37 1.47
N THR A 159 13.64 -2.09 1.18
CA THR A 159 14.69 -1.04 1.27
C THR A 159 14.75 -0.26 2.58
N GLN A 160 13.62 -0.11 3.29
CA GLN A 160 13.51 0.71 4.51
C GLN A 160 13.09 -0.10 5.75
N ARG A 161 12.36 -1.22 5.58
CA ARG A 161 11.94 -2.14 6.64
C ARG A 161 11.20 -1.48 7.83
N LEU A 162 10.41 -0.45 7.56
CA LEU A 162 9.56 0.19 8.58
C LEU A 162 8.33 -0.68 8.88
N GLU A 163 7.75 -0.54 10.07
CA GLU A 163 6.50 -1.24 10.41
C GLU A 163 5.27 -0.58 9.75
N TRP A 164 5.36 0.73 9.49
CA TRP A 164 4.30 1.58 8.96
C TRP A 164 4.87 2.67 8.05
N TYR A 165 4.24 2.88 6.90
CA TYR A 165 4.63 3.86 5.88
C TYR A 165 3.54 4.94 5.76
N SER A 166 3.96 6.19 5.73
CA SER A 166 3.12 7.37 5.55
C SER A 166 2.89 7.65 4.06
N LEU A 167 1.62 7.90 3.71
CA LEU A 167 1.22 8.30 2.35
C LEU A 167 2.08 9.45 1.81
N LYS A 168 2.27 10.51 2.61
CA LYS A 168 2.86 11.78 2.15
C LYS A 168 4.38 11.74 2.05
N THR A 169 5.05 11.02 2.95
CA THR A 169 6.52 11.07 3.09
C THR A 169 7.21 9.91 2.39
N ASP A 170 6.56 8.75 2.28
CA ASP A 170 7.23 7.51 1.87
C ASP A 170 6.58 6.98 0.58
N ILE A 171 5.26 6.79 0.59
CA ILE A 171 4.52 6.13 -0.50
C ILE A 171 4.40 7.05 -1.72
N TYR A 172 4.03 8.32 -1.56
CA TYR A 172 3.90 9.25 -2.70
C TYR A 172 5.24 9.61 -3.36
N PRO A 173 6.35 9.88 -2.63
CA PRO A 173 7.65 10.10 -3.28
C PRO A 173 8.17 8.85 -4.01
N ALA A 174 7.99 7.65 -3.43
CA ALA A 174 8.32 6.40 -4.12
C ALA A 174 7.47 6.19 -5.38
N LEU A 175 6.18 6.49 -5.32
CA LEU A 175 5.26 6.50 -6.46
C LEU A 175 5.72 7.49 -7.55
N GLU A 176 6.05 8.73 -7.18
CA GLU A 176 6.45 9.79 -8.12
C GLU A 176 7.78 9.53 -8.83
N ALA A 177 8.73 8.87 -8.16
CA ALA A 177 9.95 8.34 -8.78
C ALA A 177 9.64 7.31 -9.89
N HIS A 178 8.58 6.52 -9.71
CA HIS A 178 8.21 5.36 -10.52
C HIS A 178 6.96 5.54 -11.40
N LEU A 179 6.45 6.77 -11.57
CA LEU A 179 5.30 7.06 -12.46
C LEU A 179 5.51 6.60 -13.90
N HIS A 180 6.76 6.44 -14.35
CA HIS A 180 7.10 5.89 -15.66
C HIS A 180 6.66 4.41 -15.84
N LEU A 181 6.35 3.69 -14.76
CA LEU A 181 5.79 2.34 -14.76
C LEU A 181 4.25 2.34 -14.76
N PHE A 182 3.61 3.47 -14.48
CA PHE A 182 2.17 3.59 -14.65
C PHE A 182 1.86 3.70 -16.13
N GLN A 183 0.99 2.81 -16.61
CA GLN A 183 0.26 3.10 -17.83
C GLN A 183 -0.61 4.33 -17.54
N MET A 184 -0.34 5.43 -18.26
CA MET A 184 -1.06 6.70 -18.17
C MET A 184 -2.52 6.49 -18.57
N ASN A 185 -3.34 6.08 -17.61
CA ASN A 185 -4.78 5.99 -17.77
C ASN A 185 -5.33 7.40 -17.96
N LEU A 186 -6.29 7.57 -18.89
CA LEU A 186 -7.05 8.80 -19.14
C LEU A 186 -8.06 9.10 -18.01
N SER A 187 -7.67 8.83 -16.77
CA SER A 187 -8.51 8.90 -15.58
C SER A 187 -8.23 10.20 -14.84
N GLU A 188 -9.28 11.00 -14.66
CA GLU A 188 -9.30 12.33 -14.03
C GLU A 188 -8.64 12.40 -12.63
N ARG A 189 -8.62 11.30 -11.87
CA ARG A 189 -8.01 11.25 -10.53
C ARG A 189 -6.49 11.18 -10.61
N SER A 190 -5.78 11.94 -9.77
CA SER A 190 -4.32 11.89 -9.67
C SER A 190 -3.79 10.48 -9.30
N PRO A 191 -2.58 10.08 -9.73
CA PRO A 191 -2.00 8.77 -9.39
C PRO A 191 -1.95 8.50 -7.88
N GLN A 192 -1.64 9.52 -7.08
CA GLN A 192 -1.64 9.47 -5.61
C GLN A 192 -3.04 9.07 -5.08
N ARG A 193 -4.11 9.67 -5.62
CA ARG A 193 -5.50 9.31 -5.27
C ARG A 193 -5.86 7.91 -5.77
N GLN A 194 -5.49 7.54 -7.00
CA GLN A 194 -5.73 6.20 -7.55
C GLN A 194 -5.10 5.10 -6.69
N ILE A 195 -3.90 5.33 -6.14
CA ILE A 195 -3.19 4.38 -5.27
C ILE A 195 -3.77 4.36 -3.86
N HIS A 196 -4.09 5.52 -3.27
CA HIS A 196 -4.76 5.57 -1.97
C HIS A 196 -6.15 4.89 -2.01
N ASP A 197 -6.96 5.17 -3.03
CA ASP A 197 -8.22 4.46 -3.27
C ASP A 197 -7.97 2.95 -3.42
N SER A 198 -6.94 2.56 -4.18
CA SER A 198 -6.62 1.14 -4.38
C SER A 198 -6.21 0.42 -3.10
N MET A 199 -5.48 1.07 -2.18
CA MET A 199 -5.12 0.46 -0.90
C MET A 199 -6.32 0.32 0.03
N ALA A 200 -7.18 1.34 0.10
CA ALA A 200 -8.37 1.33 0.96
C ALA A 200 -9.37 0.21 0.62
N HIS A 201 -9.52 -0.14 -0.66
CA HIS A 201 -10.44 -1.20 -1.09
C HIS A 201 -9.84 -2.61 -1.06
N ASN A 202 -8.52 -2.78 -0.85
CA ASN A 202 -7.84 -4.07 -0.95
C ASN A 202 -7.23 -4.52 0.38
N LYS A 203 -8.08 -4.65 1.42
CA LYS A 203 -7.67 -5.02 2.79
C LYS A 203 -6.88 -6.34 2.92
N LYS A 204 -6.98 -7.25 1.93
CA LYS A 204 -6.14 -8.47 1.83
C LYS A 204 -4.64 -8.17 1.77
N TYR A 205 -4.25 -7.07 1.11
CA TYR A 205 -2.84 -6.70 0.90
C TYR A 205 -2.39 -5.53 1.78
N PHE A 206 -3.31 -4.66 2.21
CA PHE A 206 -2.98 -3.41 2.88
C PHE A 206 -3.73 -3.26 4.20
N ILE A 207 -2.99 -3.03 5.29
CA ILE A 207 -3.52 -2.70 6.61
C ILE A 207 -3.38 -1.20 6.82
N SER A 208 -4.47 -0.53 7.24
CA SER A 208 -4.45 0.91 7.55
C SER A 208 -4.15 1.16 9.03
N GLY A 209 -3.24 2.09 9.32
CA GLY A 209 -2.86 2.48 10.67
C GLY A 209 -3.95 3.23 11.44
N LYS A 210 -5.05 3.61 10.78
CA LYS A 210 -6.21 4.24 11.44
C LYS A 210 -6.81 3.32 12.52
N GLU A 211 -6.92 2.03 12.25
CA GLU A 211 -7.53 1.05 13.15
C GLU A 211 -6.51 0.55 14.20
N THR A 212 -5.24 0.33 13.82
CA THR A 212 -4.23 -0.28 14.72
C THR A 212 -3.43 0.72 15.57
N VAL A 213 -3.07 1.89 15.02
CA VAL A 213 -2.19 2.88 15.68
C VAL A 213 -2.84 4.27 15.78
N GLN A 214 -4.16 4.34 15.58
CA GLN A 214 -5.00 5.54 15.66
C GLN A 214 -4.52 6.74 14.81
N ARG A 215 -3.68 6.49 13.79
CA ARG A 215 -3.07 7.52 12.93
C ARG A 215 -3.51 7.35 11.48
N ASN A 216 -4.20 8.38 10.98
CA ASN A 216 -4.65 8.44 9.60
C ASN A 216 -3.46 8.54 8.62
N GLY A 217 -3.57 7.88 7.47
CA GLY A 217 -2.56 7.97 6.39
C GLY A 217 -1.30 7.12 6.58
N LEU A 218 -1.21 6.33 7.66
CA LEU A 218 -0.24 5.24 7.78
C LEU A 218 -0.80 3.95 7.16
N TRP A 219 0.06 3.19 6.49
CA TRP A 219 -0.25 1.92 5.82
C TRP A 219 0.89 0.93 5.96
N ARG A 220 0.58 -0.37 5.86
CA ARG A 220 1.57 -1.44 5.72
C ARG A 220 1.03 -2.60 4.91
N LEU A 221 1.92 -3.46 4.43
CA LEU A 221 1.52 -4.73 3.82
C LEU A 221 0.92 -5.68 4.87
N SER A 222 0.02 -6.56 4.45
CA SER A 222 -0.49 -7.64 5.29
C SER A 222 0.61 -8.63 5.66
N LYS A 223 0.46 -9.33 6.79
CA LYS A 223 1.46 -10.27 7.30
C LYS A 223 1.78 -11.37 6.28
N GLU A 224 0.75 -11.91 5.63
CA GLU A 224 0.84 -12.88 4.53
C GLU A 224 1.75 -12.38 3.41
N TYR A 225 1.64 -11.10 3.03
CA TYR A 225 2.46 -10.53 1.96
C TYR A 225 3.90 -10.26 2.40
N ARG A 226 4.14 -9.82 3.64
CA ARG A 226 5.51 -9.66 4.18
C ARG A 226 6.23 -11.02 4.20
N THR A 227 5.57 -12.08 4.62
CA THR A 227 6.11 -13.46 4.59
C THR A 227 6.20 -14.09 3.20
N PHE A 228 5.64 -13.45 2.16
CA PHE A 228 6.03 -13.72 0.77
C PHE A 228 7.31 -12.97 0.37
N LEU A 229 7.44 -11.68 0.72
CA LEU A 229 8.63 -10.88 0.41
C LEU A 229 9.90 -11.36 1.13
N GLU A 230 9.77 -11.99 2.31
CA GLU A 230 10.85 -12.66 3.04
C GLU A 230 11.48 -13.87 2.29
N LYS A 231 10.95 -14.22 1.11
CA LYS A 231 11.36 -15.37 0.28
C LYS A 231 11.81 -14.98 -1.15
N LEU A 232 11.97 -13.68 -1.42
CA LEU A 232 12.49 -13.12 -2.68
C LEU A 232 14.01 -12.86 -2.59
#